data_AF-A0A7S3WLI1-F1
#
_entry.id   AF-A0A7S3WLI1-F1
#
_cell.length_a   1.000
_cell.length_b   1.000
_cell.length_c   1.000
_cell.angle_alpha   90.00
_cell.angle_beta   90.00
_cell.angle_gamma   90.00
#
_symmetry.space_group_name_H-M   'P 1'
#
loop_
_entity.id
_entity.type
_entity.pdbx_description
1 polymer ?
#
loop_
_entity_poly.entity_id
_entity_poly.type
_entity_poly.pdbx_seq_one_letter_code
_entity_poly.pdbx_strand_id
1 'polypeptide(L)'
;VNGKPHAGCPMPCNLCRTVSEASEPCYTDIEWAMKHGINLHPEWYPGLNKQSSREEFQGFLNTQGTCPPPCGLCHTAEEGERCYQGVEWAKTHGIKKNPGWYPDLNESSTFEEFQLHLHQGHYEQCPRPCGM
;
A
#
# COMPACT_ATOMS: atom_id res chain seq x y z
N VAL A 1 -6.26 3.91 -31.12
CA VAL A 1 -6.20 5.27 -30.54
C VAL A 1 -7.34 5.45 -29.56
N ASN A 2 -7.05 6.08 -28.43
CA ASN A 2 -7.98 6.65 -27.42
C ASN A 2 -8.52 5.71 -26.32
N GLY A 3 -7.62 5.28 -25.43
CA GLY A 3 -7.96 5.12 -24.01
C GLY A 3 -7.75 6.48 -23.32
N LYS A 4 -8.78 7.02 -22.68
CA LYS A 4 -8.71 8.31 -21.98
C LYS A 4 -7.61 8.25 -20.90
N PRO A 5 -6.77 9.29 -20.76
CA PRO A 5 -5.75 9.32 -19.73
C PRO A 5 -6.45 9.43 -18.37
N HIS A 6 -6.22 8.46 -17.49
CA HIS A 6 -6.55 8.60 -16.08
C HIS A 6 -5.81 9.84 -15.55
N ALA A 7 -6.58 10.85 -15.17
CA ALA A 7 -6.04 12.11 -14.68
C ALA A 7 -5.20 11.86 -13.42
N GLY A 8 -3.90 12.20 -13.49
CA GLY A 8 -3.22 12.79 -12.33
C GLY A 8 -2.17 11.99 -11.56
N CYS A 9 -1.66 10.84 -12.03
CA CYS A 9 -0.51 10.20 -11.35
C CYS A 9 0.70 10.08 -12.29
N PRO A 10 1.73 10.93 -12.13
CA PRO A 10 3.01 10.75 -12.84
C PRO A 10 3.75 9.54 -12.26
N MET A 11 4.38 8.77 -13.15
CA MET A 11 5.18 7.60 -12.78
C MET A 11 6.37 7.97 -11.88
N PRO A 12 6.75 7.08 -10.92
CA PRO A 12 6.08 5.83 -10.59
C PRO A 12 4.86 6.04 -9.67
N CYS A 13 3.80 5.24 -9.88
CA CYS A 13 2.53 5.27 -9.16
C CYS A 13 2.60 4.81 -7.68
N ASN A 14 3.63 5.24 -6.95
CA ASN A 14 3.83 4.94 -5.54
C ASN A 14 3.51 6.13 -4.61
N LEU A 15 3.03 7.26 -5.15
CA LEU A 15 2.44 8.29 -4.30
C LEU A 15 1.02 7.87 -3.92
N CYS A 16 0.91 7.29 -2.73
CA CYS A 16 -0.34 7.27 -2.00
C CYS A 16 -0.87 8.70 -1.83
N ARG A 17 -2.17 8.86 -1.61
CA ARG A 17 -2.78 10.15 -1.27
C ARG A 17 -3.79 9.98 -0.15
N THR A 18 -3.63 10.72 0.95
CA THR A 18 -4.70 10.87 1.94
C THR A 18 -5.80 11.76 1.38
N VAL A 19 -7.02 11.24 1.27
CA VAL A 19 -8.18 12.01 0.78
C VAL A 19 -8.86 12.71 1.96
N SER A 20 -8.54 14.00 2.15
CA SER A 20 -9.05 14.84 3.25
C SER A 20 -10.11 15.87 2.84
N GLU A 21 -10.31 16.09 1.54
CA GLU A 21 -11.13 17.20 1.04
C GLU A 21 -12.57 16.77 0.71
N ALA A 22 -13.55 17.40 1.37
CA ALA A 22 -14.97 17.08 1.22
C ALA A 22 -15.55 17.32 -0.20
N SER A 23 -14.82 18.03 -1.05
CA SER A 23 -15.22 18.32 -2.43
C SER A 23 -14.85 17.23 -3.44
N GLU A 24 -14.07 16.22 -3.05
CA GLU A 24 -13.70 15.11 -3.93
C GLU A 24 -14.73 13.97 -3.89
N PRO A 25 -15.11 13.38 -5.04
CA PRO A 25 -16.02 12.23 -5.09
C PRO A 25 -15.57 11.06 -4.20
N CYS A 26 -14.26 10.75 -4.21
CA CYS A 26 -13.71 9.71 -3.34
C CYS A 26 -13.94 10.01 -1.85
N TYR A 27 -13.84 11.26 -1.41
CA TYR A 27 -14.10 11.62 -0.01
C TYR A 27 -15.55 11.30 0.36
N THR A 28 -16.50 11.72 -0.47
CA THR A 28 -17.93 11.51 -0.20
C THR A 28 -18.29 10.03 -0.23
N ASP A 29 -17.65 9.25 -1.11
CA ASP A 29 -17.85 7.81 -1.21
C ASP A 29 -17.33 7.09 0.05
N ILE A 30 -16.16 7.47 0.55
CA ILE A 30 -15.60 6.94 1.80
C ILE A 30 -16.54 7.25 2.98
N GLU A 31 -16.97 8.51 3.13
CA GLU A 31 -17.89 8.92 4.21
C GLU A 31 -19.20 8.13 4.17
N TRP A 32 -19.78 7.97 2.98
CA TRP A 32 -21.03 7.23 2.83
C TRP A 32 -20.84 5.75 3.13
N ALA A 33 -19.76 5.13 2.64
CA ALA A 33 -19.43 3.73 2.88
C ALA A 33 -19.24 3.45 4.38
N MET A 34 -18.51 4.30 5.09
CA MET A 34 -18.27 4.18 6.54
C MET A 34 -19.54 4.38 7.36
N LYS A 35 -20.34 5.40 7.04
CA LYS A 35 -21.50 5.80 7.86
C LYS A 35 -22.73 4.94 7.58
N HIS A 36 -22.99 4.64 6.31
CA HIS A 36 -24.22 4.01 5.85
C HIS A 36 -23.94 2.66 5.17
N GLY A 37 -23.06 2.63 4.18
CA GLY A 37 -22.81 1.46 3.34
C GLY A 37 -22.52 0.18 4.13
N ILE A 38 -21.48 0.18 4.98
CA ILE A 38 -21.07 -0.99 5.77
C ILE A 38 -22.12 -1.42 6.81
N ASN A 39 -23.01 -0.51 7.22
CA ASN A 39 -24.08 -0.80 8.16
C ASN A 39 -25.29 -1.45 7.47
N LEU A 40 -25.60 -1.02 6.24
CA LEU A 40 -26.76 -1.49 5.47
C LEU A 40 -26.44 -2.73 4.64
N HIS A 41 -25.25 -2.76 4.04
CA HIS A 41 -24.82 -3.76 3.06
C HIS A 41 -23.35 -4.16 3.30
N PRO A 42 -23.01 -4.83 4.41
CA PRO A 42 -21.64 -5.28 4.68
C PRO A 42 -21.11 -6.22 3.60
N GLU A 43 -21.98 -6.95 2.90
CA GLU A 43 -21.64 -7.83 1.77
C GLU A 43 -21.02 -7.09 0.58
N TRP A 44 -21.22 -5.78 0.46
CA TRP A 44 -20.58 -4.96 -0.59
C TRP A 44 -19.12 -4.65 -0.31
N TYR A 45 -18.64 -4.89 0.92
CA TYR A 45 -17.30 -4.55 1.36
C TYR A 45 -16.52 -5.77 1.88
N PRO A 46 -16.24 -6.79 1.03
CA PRO A 46 -15.44 -7.93 1.44
C PRO A 46 -14.13 -7.51 2.10
N GLY A 47 -13.86 -8.03 3.30
CA GLY A 47 -12.66 -7.73 4.08
C GLY A 47 -12.76 -6.49 4.97
N LEU A 48 -13.80 -5.66 4.84
CA LEU A 48 -14.04 -4.53 5.74
C LEU A 48 -15.11 -4.85 6.78
N ASN A 49 -15.07 -4.11 7.88
CA ASN A 49 -16.09 -4.15 8.91
C ASN A 49 -16.35 -2.75 9.48
N LYS A 50 -17.27 -2.64 10.45
CA LYS A 50 -17.69 -1.35 11.03
C LYS A 50 -16.59 -0.60 11.80
N GLN A 51 -15.51 -1.30 12.16
CA GLN A 51 -14.35 -0.75 12.84
C GLN A 51 -13.21 -0.40 11.87
N SER A 52 -13.39 -0.71 10.58
CA SER A 52 -12.37 -0.42 9.57
C SER A 52 -12.09 1.07 9.45
N SER A 53 -10.83 1.40 9.22
CA SER A 53 -10.35 2.78 9.14
C SER A 53 -10.72 3.44 7.81
N ARG A 54 -10.61 4.77 7.77
CA ARG A 54 -10.81 5.55 6.53
C ARG A 54 -9.88 5.06 5.42
N GLU A 55 -8.63 4.76 5.76
CA GLU A 55 -7.60 4.29 4.85
C GLU A 55 -7.96 2.90 4.28
N GLU A 56 -8.54 2.01 5.08
CA GLU A 56 -9.03 0.71 4.61
C GLU A 56 -10.20 0.86 3.64
N PHE A 57 -11.17 1.73 3.95
CA PHE A 57 -12.26 2.05 3.01
C PHE A 57 -11.75 2.69 1.72
N GLN A 58 -10.79 3.61 1.82
CA GLN A 58 -10.15 4.21 0.64
C GLN A 58 -9.40 3.15 -0.18
N GLY A 59 -8.69 2.22 0.48
CA GLY A 59 -8.01 1.10 -0.17
C GLY A 59 -8.97 0.20 -0.92
N PHE A 60 -10.09 -0.17 -0.30
CA PHE A 60 -11.14 -0.94 -0.96
C PHE A 60 -11.69 -0.21 -2.19
N LEU A 61 -12.04 1.07 -2.06
CA LEU A 61 -12.55 1.88 -3.17
C LEU A 61 -11.50 2.12 -4.26
N ASN A 62 -10.21 2.14 -3.92
CA ASN A 62 -9.12 2.18 -4.88
C ASN A 62 -9.09 0.92 -5.76
N THR A 63 -9.38 -0.27 -5.21
CA THR A 63 -9.50 -1.50 -6.01
C THR A 63 -10.65 -1.43 -7.03
N GLN A 64 -11.68 -0.60 -6.76
CA GLN A 64 -12.78 -0.34 -7.69
C GLN A 64 -12.50 0.81 -8.68
N GLY A 65 -11.35 1.49 -8.55
CA GLY A 65 -10.94 2.59 -9.41
C GLY A 65 -11.59 3.94 -9.11
N THR A 66 -12.30 4.07 -7.98
CA THR A 66 -12.97 5.32 -7.58
C THR A 66 -12.13 6.19 -6.66
N CYS A 67 -11.06 5.64 -6.07
CA CYS A 67 -10.17 6.33 -5.16
C CYS A 67 -8.68 6.14 -5.53
N PRO A 68 -7.79 7.09 -5.17
CA PRO A 68 -6.34 6.87 -5.22
C PRO A 68 -5.89 5.91 -4.10
N PRO A 69 -4.70 5.28 -4.22
CA PRO A 69 -4.18 4.42 -3.17
C PRO A 69 -3.99 5.20 -1.85
N PRO A 70 -4.48 4.67 -0.71
CA PRO A 70 -4.39 5.35 0.58
C PRO A 70 -2.96 5.42 1.11
N CYS A 71 -2.65 6.52 1.80
CA CYS A 71 -1.43 6.58 2.59
C CYS A 71 -1.64 5.92 3.95
N GLY A 72 -0.55 5.40 4.54
CA GLY A 72 -0.58 4.89 5.91
C GLY A 72 -1.08 3.46 6.06
N LEU A 73 -1.61 2.82 5.01
CA LEU A 73 -1.74 1.36 5.01
C LEU A 73 -0.34 0.74 5.02
N CYS A 74 -0.19 -0.26 5.88
CA CYS A 74 0.98 -1.11 5.92
C CYS A 74 0.58 -2.51 5.47
N HIS A 75 1.57 -3.26 5.00
CA HIS A 75 1.45 -4.68 4.76
C HIS A 75 2.84 -5.27 4.93
N THR A 76 3.02 -6.25 5.82
CA THR A 76 4.28 -7.01 5.85
C THR A 76 4.13 -8.13 4.85
N ALA A 77 5.04 -8.19 3.87
CA ALA A 77 4.90 -9.09 2.74
C ALA A 77 4.87 -10.56 3.19
N GLU A 78 4.00 -11.35 2.58
CA GLU A 78 3.83 -12.78 2.89
C GLU A 78 4.40 -13.68 1.77
N GLU A 79 4.64 -14.95 2.11
CA GLU A 79 5.17 -15.92 1.15
C GLU A 79 4.26 -16.04 -0.08
N GLY A 80 4.88 -16.01 -1.27
CA GLY A 80 4.18 -15.96 -2.56
C GLY A 80 4.08 -14.56 -3.16
N GLU A 81 4.33 -13.51 -2.38
CA GLU A 81 4.40 -12.15 -2.89
C GLU A 81 5.77 -11.83 -3.52
N ARG A 82 5.74 -10.96 -4.52
CA ARG A 82 6.96 -10.44 -5.15
C ARG A 82 7.86 -9.74 -4.16
N CYS A 83 7.29 -8.88 -3.31
CA CYS A 83 8.04 -8.18 -2.28
C CYS A 83 8.71 -9.17 -1.33
N TYR A 84 8.01 -10.21 -0.89
CA TYR A 84 8.58 -11.23 -0.01
C TYR A 84 9.81 -11.90 -0.62
N GLN A 85 9.73 -12.33 -1.88
CA GLN A 85 10.88 -12.91 -2.59
C GLN A 85 12.06 -11.92 -2.68
N GLY A 86 11.76 -10.65 -2.92
CA GLY A 86 12.74 -9.56 -2.94
C GLY A 86 13.45 -9.37 -1.61
N VAL A 87 12.68 -9.32 -0.52
CA VAL A 87 13.19 -9.18 0.85
C VAL A 87 14.05 -10.38 1.22
N GLU A 88 13.57 -11.60 0.98
CA GLU A 88 14.32 -12.82 1.25
C GLU A 88 15.66 -12.83 0.50
N TRP A 89 15.66 -12.48 -0.79
CA TRP A 89 16.90 -12.39 -1.56
C TRP A 89 17.85 -11.32 -1.02
N ALA A 90 17.33 -10.12 -0.71
CA ALA A 90 18.13 -9.01 -0.18
C ALA A 90 18.79 -9.39 1.15
N LYS A 91 18.01 -9.99 2.06
CA LYS A 91 18.46 -10.43 3.39
C LYS A 91 19.46 -11.57 3.34
N THR A 92 19.27 -12.55 2.46
CA THR A 92 20.09 -13.78 2.44
C THR A 92 21.33 -13.69 1.54
N HIS A 93 21.23 -12.96 0.42
CA HIS A 93 22.26 -12.88 -0.61
C HIS A 93 22.69 -11.45 -0.90
N GLY A 94 21.74 -10.53 -1.02
CA GLY A 94 21.99 -9.14 -1.42
C GLY A 94 22.98 -8.44 -0.49
N ILE A 95 22.71 -8.46 0.81
CA ILE A 95 23.53 -7.81 1.85
C ILE A 95 24.97 -8.31 1.88
N LYS A 96 25.20 -9.60 1.58
CA LYS A 96 26.54 -10.22 1.53
C LYS A 96 27.29 -9.88 0.25
N LYS A 97 26.58 -9.83 -0.87
CA LYS A 97 27.19 -9.58 -2.20
C LYS A 97 27.48 -8.10 -2.42
N ASN A 98 26.57 -7.22 -1.99
CA ASN A 98 26.64 -5.79 -2.24
C ASN A 98 26.21 -5.01 -0.97
N PRO A 99 27.00 -5.04 0.12
CA PRO A 99 26.63 -4.35 1.37
C PRO A 99 26.40 -2.85 1.18
N GLY A 100 27.08 -2.22 0.21
CA GLY A 100 26.89 -0.80 -0.11
C GLY A 100 25.51 -0.43 -0.65
N TRP A 101 24.68 -1.40 -1.09
CA TRP A 101 23.28 -1.13 -1.44
C TRP A 101 22.40 -0.91 -0.22
N TYR A 102 22.85 -1.35 0.97
CA TYR A 102 22.07 -1.36 2.19
C TYR A 102 22.81 -0.60 3.31
N PRO A 103 23.06 0.71 3.15
CA PRO A 103 23.92 1.49 4.05
C PRO A 103 23.45 1.48 5.51
N ASP A 104 22.15 1.32 5.74
CA ASP A 104 21.53 1.36 7.07
C ASP A 104 21.17 -0.04 7.60
N LEU A 105 21.46 -1.12 6.86
CA LEU A 105 21.14 -2.49 7.26
C LEU A 105 22.39 -3.35 7.45
N ASN A 106 22.22 -4.45 8.16
CA ASN A 106 23.25 -5.48 8.32
C ASN A 106 22.63 -6.89 8.31
N GLU A 107 23.46 -7.94 8.43
CA GLU A 107 22.98 -9.33 8.36
C GLU A 107 21.99 -9.71 9.50
N SER A 108 21.97 -8.96 10.60
CA SER A 108 21.03 -9.16 11.70
C SER A 108 19.73 -8.35 11.57
N SER A 109 19.63 -7.45 10.58
CA SER A 109 18.43 -6.65 10.34
C SER A 109 17.21 -7.53 10.07
N THR A 110 16.03 -7.09 10.53
CA THR A 110 14.77 -7.84 10.44
C THR A 110 14.22 -7.88 9.02
N PHE A 111 13.22 -8.74 8.78
CA PHE A 111 12.53 -8.78 7.50
C PHE A 111 11.88 -7.43 7.18
N GLU A 112 11.22 -6.80 8.15
CA GLU A 112 10.58 -5.50 8.04
C GLU A 112 11.57 -4.39 7.73
N GLU A 113 12.78 -4.40 8.30
CA GLU A 113 13.82 -3.42 7.98
C GLU A 113 14.28 -3.54 6.51
N PHE A 114 14.47 -4.78 6.01
CA PHE A 114 14.75 -5.00 4.59
C PHE A 114 13.57 -4.59 3.70
N GLN A 115 12.34 -4.91 4.10
CA GLN A 115 11.14 -4.51 3.38
C GLN A 115 11.01 -2.98 3.31
N LEU A 116 11.26 -2.28 4.41
CA LEU A 116 11.25 -0.82 4.47
C LEU A 116 12.27 -0.23 3.51
N HIS A 117 13.48 -0.77 3.49
CA HIS A 117 14.53 -0.31 2.59
C HIS A 117 14.13 -0.48 1.11
N LEU A 118 13.56 -1.64 0.75
CA LEU A 118 13.05 -1.86 -0.61
C LEU A 118 11.84 -0.97 -0.94
N HIS A 119 10.95 -0.71 0.02
CA HIS A 119 9.84 0.21 -0.12
C HIS A 119 10.33 1.64 -0.43
N GLN A 120 11.28 2.16 0.35
CA GLN A 120 11.87 3.49 0.15
C GLN A 120 12.62 3.60 -1.19
N GLY A 121 13.28 2.52 -1.60
CA GLY A 121 13.94 2.41 -2.91
C GLY A 121 12.99 2.16 -4.08
N HIS A 122 11.69 1.95 -3.82
CA HIS A 122 10.68 1.56 -4.81
C HIS A 122 11.03 0.27 -5.57
N TYR A 123 11.67 -0.68 -4.89
CA TYR A 123 12.06 -1.98 -5.42
C TYR A 123 11.02 -3.05 -5.07
N GLU A 124 10.89 -4.05 -5.96
CA GLU A 124 10.08 -5.26 -5.77
C GLU A 124 8.61 -5.05 -5.38
N GLN A 125 8.09 -3.84 -5.63
CA GLN A 125 6.71 -3.44 -5.30
C GLN A 125 6.42 -3.58 -3.80
N CYS A 126 7.42 -3.33 -2.96
CA CYS A 126 7.25 -3.47 -1.53
C CYS A 126 6.37 -2.37 -0.93
N PRO A 127 5.29 -2.73 -0.21
CA PRO A 127 4.55 -1.79 0.62
C PRO A 127 5.35 -1.45 1.89
N ARG A 128 4.91 -0.42 2.63
CA ARG A 128 5.46 -0.14 3.95
C ARG A 128 5.15 -1.33 4.88
N PRO A 129 6.14 -1.90 5.59
CA PRO A 129 5.89 -3.00 6.53
C PRO A 129 5.01 -2.54 7.71
N CYS A 130 4.28 -3.48 8.30
CA CYS A 130 3.50 -3.27 9.51
C CYS A 130 4.35 -3.39 10.78
N GLY A 131 3.87 -2.81 11.89
CA GLY A 131 4.46 -3.03 13.21
C GLY A 131 5.82 -2.36 13.46
N MET A 132 6.16 -1.32 12.68
CA MET A 132 7.35 -0.48 12.91
C MET A 132 7.13 0.60 13.95
#